data_AF-B6ITK4-F1
#
_entry.id   AF-B6ITK4-F1
#
_cell.length_a   1.000
_cell.length_b   1.000
_cell.length_c   1.000
_cell.angle_alpha   90.00
_cell.angle_beta   90.00
_cell.angle_gamma   90.00
#
_symmetry.space_group_name_H-M   'P 1'
#
loop_
_entity.id
_entity.type
_entity.pdbx_description
1 polymer ?
#
loop_
_entity_poly.entity_id
_entity_poly.type
_entity_poly.pdbx_seq_one_letter_code
_entity_poly.pdbx_strand_id
1 'polypeptide(L)'
;MRAVSHRLLRTVIETPVFSRRADALLTPAERDRLIETLSNHPERGVPVPGMNGIRKMRFAADGRGRSGGFRVLYFLRLRDDLVFALLIYGKNEQVNPTPEQQKKLCDLVERLTQDPPRNR
;
A
#
# COMPACT_ATOMS: atom_id res chain seq x y z
N MET A 1 -13.04 1.02 -32.22
CA MET A 1 -13.19 0.50 -30.84
C MET A 1 -12.87 1.64 -29.87
N ARG A 2 -13.80 2.03 -29.00
CA ARG A 2 -13.59 3.07 -27.98
C ARG A 2 -13.57 2.39 -26.62
N ALA A 3 -12.40 2.30 -26.00
CA ALA A 3 -12.31 1.85 -24.62
C ALA A 3 -12.77 2.99 -23.71
N VAL A 4 -13.92 2.84 -23.07
CA VAL A 4 -14.36 3.75 -22.00
C VAL A 4 -13.83 3.15 -20.70
N SER A 5 -12.78 3.74 -20.13
CA SER A 5 -12.20 3.28 -18.87
C SER A 5 -12.99 3.90 -17.73
N HIS A 6 -13.97 3.16 -17.18
CA HIS A 6 -14.56 3.51 -15.91
C HIS A 6 -13.56 3.16 -14.81
N ARG A 7 -13.05 4.17 -14.10
CA ARG A 7 -12.22 3.97 -12.92
C ARG A 7 -13.10 3.44 -11.78
N LEU A 8 -12.96 2.16 -11.46
CA LEU A 8 -13.53 1.60 -10.24
C LEU A 8 -12.64 2.00 -9.05
N LEU A 9 -13.26 2.57 -8.02
CA LEU A 9 -12.63 2.79 -6.73
C LEU A 9 -12.31 1.43 -6.13
N ARG A 10 -11.07 1.25 -5.67
CA ARG A 10 -10.64 -0.01 -5.06
C ARG A 10 -10.78 0.04 -3.56
N THR A 11 -11.28 -1.02 -2.95
CA THR A 11 -11.35 -1.09 -1.50
C THR A 11 -9.95 -1.30 -0.93
N VAL A 12 -9.55 -0.43 0.00
CA VAL A 12 -8.27 -0.54 0.69
C VAL A 12 -8.48 -1.33 1.98
N ILE A 13 -7.77 -2.45 2.11
CA ILE A 13 -7.73 -3.26 3.32
C ILE A 13 -6.40 -3.03 4.00
N GLU A 14 -6.45 -2.57 5.24
CA GLU A 14 -5.25 -2.31 6.02
C GLU A 14 -4.86 -3.51 6.87
N THR A 15 -3.56 -3.83 6.87
CA THR A 15 -3.03 -4.78 7.85
C THR A 15 -2.88 -4.12 9.23
N PRO A 16 -2.95 -4.87 10.34
CA PRO A 16 -2.71 -4.31 11.67
C PRO A 16 -1.33 -3.67 11.86
N VAL A 17 -0.32 -4.10 11.09
CA VAL A 17 1.01 -3.48 11.09
C VAL A 17 0.96 -2.13 10.38
N PHE A 18 0.32 -2.06 9.20
CA PHE A 18 0.13 -0.81 8.49
C PHE A 18 -0.65 0.21 9.32
N SER A 19 -1.83 -0.15 9.86
CA SER A 19 -2.67 0.81 10.58
C SER A 19 -1.96 1.41 11.79
N ARG A 20 -1.33 0.57 12.64
CA ARG A 20 -0.56 1.07 13.81
C ARG A 20 0.58 2.00 13.42
N ARG A 21 1.25 1.71 12.30
CA ARG A 21 2.35 2.53 11.80
C ARG A 21 1.85 3.81 11.15
N ALA A 22 0.74 3.75 10.43
CA ALA A 22 0.09 4.93 9.86
C ALA A 22 -0.33 5.90 10.97
N ASP A 23 -0.94 5.40 12.06
CA ASP A 23 -1.31 6.22 13.23
C ASP A 23 -0.12 6.89 13.91
N ALA A 24 1.04 6.23 13.93
CA ALA A 24 2.26 6.80 14.51
C ALA A 24 2.95 7.83 13.59
N LEU A 25 2.71 7.77 12.28
CA LEU A 25 3.47 8.53 11.28
C LEU A 25 2.66 9.67 10.67
N LEU A 26 1.35 9.49 10.51
CA LEU A 26 0.44 10.35 9.77
C LEU A 26 -0.61 10.94 10.70
N THR A 27 -0.98 12.19 10.42
CA THR A 27 -2.22 12.76 10.91
C THR A 27 -3.42 12.07 10.23
N PRO A 28 -4.64 12.17 10.80
CA PRO A 28 -5.83 11.60 10.16
C PRO A 28 -6.03 12.06 8.71
N ALA A 29 -5.86 13.36 8.43
CA ALA A 29 -6.00 13.91 7.08
C ALA A 29 -4.94 13.38 6.09
N GLU A 30 -3.70 13.17 6.55
CA GLU A 30 -2.64 12.57 5.72
C GLU A 30 -2.92 11.09 5.46
N ARG A 31 -3.46 10.36 6.45
CA ARG A 31 -3.88 8.96 6.28
C ARG A 31 -5.04 8.85 5.28
N ASP A 32 -6.05 9.70 5.38
CA ASP A 32 -7.17 9.72 4.44
C ASP A 32 -6.69 9.94 2.99
N ARG A 33 -5.78 10.90 2.77
CA ARG A 33 -5.17 11.15 1.45
C ARG A 33 -4.36 9.95 0.96
N LEU A 34 -3.65 9.26 1.85
CA LEU A 34 -2.92 8.06 1.48
C LEU A 34 -3.89 6.94 1.05
N ILE A 35 -4.95 6.70 1.80
CA ILE A 35 -5.97 5.69 1.48
C ILE A 35 -6.68 6.03 0.17
N GLU A 36 -7.07 7.29 -0.02
CA GLU A 36 -7.64 7.78 -1.28
C GLU A 36 -6.67 7.56 -2.45
N THR A 37 -5.38 7.86 -2.26
CA THR A 37 -4.36 7.64 -3.30
C THR A 37 -4.20 6.16 -3.62
N LEU A 38 -4.19 5.27 -2.62
CA LEU A 38 -4.11 3.83 -2.83
C LEU A 38 -5.34 3.27 -3.55
N SER A 39 -6.54 3.74 -3.20
CA SER A 39 -7.79 3.34 -3.83
C SER A 39 -7.87 3.79 -5.29
N ASN A 40 -7.54 5.05 -5.54
CA ASN A 40 -7.67 5.67 -6.86
C ASN A 40 -6.51 5.34 -7.80
N HIS A 41 -5.29 5.27 -7.27
CA HIS A 41 -4.05 5.22 -8.05
C HIS A 41 -3.09 4.10 -7.63
N PRO A 42 -3.53 2.84 -7.50
CA PRO A 42 -2.65 1.73 -7.14
C PRO A 42 -1.63 1.39 -8.24
N GLU A 43 -1.69 2.03 -9.41
CA GLU A 43 -0.67 1.98 -10.45
C GLU A 43 0.55 2.85 -10.17
N ARG A 44 0.45 3.83 -9.26
CA ARG A 44 1.57 4.75 -8.93
C ARG A 44 2.74 4.07 -8.22
N GLY A 45 2.49 2.96 -7.54
CA GLY A 45 3.55 2.16 -6.95
C GLY A 45 4.23 1.26 -7.96
N VAL A 46 5.55 1.22 -7.88
CA VAL A 46 6.37 0.36 -8.75
C VAL A 46 6.44 -1.04 -8.15
N PRO A 47 6.32 -2.12 -8.96
CA PRO A 47 6.57 -3.47 -8.48
C PRO A 47 7.95 -3.59 -7.84
N VAL A 48 8.04 -4.32 -6.72
CA VAL A 48 9.31 -4.65 -6.09
C VAL A 48 9.74 -6.03 -6.59
N PRO A 49 10.86 -6.14 -7.34
CA PRO A 49 11.32 -7.42 -7.87
C PRO A 49 11.51 -8.45 -6.75
N GLY A 50 11.10 -9.69 -7.00
CA GLY A 50 11.25 -10.80 -6.04
C GLY A 50 10.31 -10.76 -4.83
N MET A 51 9.31 -9.88 -4.80
CA MET A 51 8.39 -9.73 -3.66
C MET A 51 6.92 -10.08 -3.99
N ASN A 52 6.67 -11.16 -4.73
CA ASN A 52 5.33 -11.71 -4.98
C ASN A 52 4.27 -10.68 -5.43
N GLY A 53 4.66 -9.72 -6.28
CA GLY A 53 3.74 -8.69 -6.80
C GLY A 53 3.47 -7.50 -5.87
N ILE A 54 4.18 -7.41 -4.74
CA ILE A 54 4.17 -6.22 -3.87
C ILE A 54 4.66 -5.00 -4.66
N ARG A 55 3.99 -3.87 -4.45
CA ARG A 55 4.31 -2.57 -5.03
C ARG A 55 4.76 -1.59 -3.96
N LYS A 56 5.65 -0.68 -4.34
CA LYS A 56 6.17 0.40 -3.49
C LYS A 56 5.77 1.75 -4.05
N MET A 57 5.04 2.54 -3.27
CA MET A 57 4.70 3.92 -3.58
C MET A 57 5.47 4.88 -2.66
N ARG A 58 5.93 6.00 -3.22
CA ARG A 58 6.43 7.14 -2.44
C ARG A 58 5.24 8.07 -2.20
N PHE A 59 4.96 8.37 -0.95
CA PHE A 59 3.88 9.27 -0.54
C PHE A 59 4.49 10.51 0.12
N ALA A 60 4.14 11.70 -0.35
CA ALA A 60 4.53 12.95 0.27
C ALA A 60 3.31 13.51 0.98
N ALA A 61 3.40 13.68 2.30
CA ALA A 61 2.37 14.41 3.03
C ALA A 61 2.53 15.91 2.80
N ASP A 62 1.44 16.59 2.43
CA ASP A 62 1.46 18.04 2.18
C ASP A 62 1.78 18.81 3.47
N GLY A 63 2.51 19.92 3.33
CA GLY A 63 2.83 20.80 4.46
C GLY A 63 3.93 20.29 5.40
N ARG A 64 4.42 19.05 5.22
CA ARG A 64 5.66 18.60 5.87
C ARG A 64 6.86 18.95 4.97
N GLY A 65 7.89 19.56 5.55
CA GLY A 65 9.14 19.92 4.86
C GLY A 65 9.93 18.69 4.33
N ARG A 66 11.25 18.81 4.14
CA ARG A 66 12.09 17.75 3.54
C ARG A 66 11.96 16.33 4.16
N SER A 67 11.42 16.19 5.37
CA SER A 67 11.19 14.94 6.10
C SER A 67 9.80 14.31 5.92
N GLY A 68 8.86 14.96 5.22
CA GLY A 68 7.45 14.53 5.08
C GLY A 68 7.17 13.33 4.16
N GLY A 69 8.22 12.68 3.66
CA GLY A 69 8.09 11.57 2.71
C GLY A 69 7.99 10.22 3.39
N PHE A 70 7.02 9.41 2.96
CA PHE A 70 6.79 8.03 3.40
C PHE A 70 6.91 7.07 2.22
N ARG A 71 7.18 5.81 2.52
CA ARG A 71 7.16 4.70 1.58
C ARG A 71 6.10 3.71 2.04
N VAL A 72 5.26 3.31 1.10
CA VAL A 72 4.13 2.42 1.34
C VAL A 72 4.30 1.19 0.48
N LEU A 73 4.31 0.02 1.12
CA LEU A 73 4.26 -1.27 0.47
C LEU A 73 2.81 -1.77 0.49
N TYR A 74 2.31 -2.15 -0.68
CA TYR A 74 0.94 -2.64 -0.84
C TYR A 74 0.87 -3.73 -1.90
N PHE A 75 -0.20 -4.50 -1.89
CA PHE A 75 -0.49 -5.52 -2.89
C PHE A 75 -1.82 -5.23 -3.57
N LEU A 76 -1.85 -5.27 -4.90
CA LEU A 76 -3.05 -5.06 -5.71
C LEU A 76 -3.59 -6.40 -6.19
N ARG A 77 -4.77 -6.77 -5.69
CA ARG A 77 -5.46 -8.01 -6.10
C ARG A 77 -6.53 -7.69 -7.13
N LEU A 78 -6.14 -7.78 -8.40
CA LEU A 78 -6.97 -7.36 -9.55
C LEU A 78 -8.32 -8.06 -9.64
N ARG A 79 -8.40 -9.36 -9.27
CA ARG A 79 -9.65 -10.13 -9.38
C ARG A 79 -10.80 -9.61 -8.52
N ASP A 80 -10.49 -8.90 -7.43
CA ASP A 80 -11.46 -8.43 -6.44
C ASP A 80 -11.43 -6.89 -6.27
N ASP A 81 -10.67 -6.19 -7.10
CA ASP A 81 -10.42 -4.74 -6.99
C ASP A 81 -9.99 -4.29 -5.57
N LEU A 82 -9.14 -5.09 -4.92
CA LEU A 82 -8.64 -4.81 -3.57
C LEU A 82 -7.20 -4.33 -3.56
N VAL A 83 -6.93 -3.38 -2.67
CA VAL A 83 -5.58 -2.93 -2.34
C VAL A 83 -5.29 -3.27 -0.88
N PHE A 84 -4.33 -4.15 -0.65
CA PHE A 84 -3.88 -4.48 0.70
C PHE A 84 -2.73 -3.56 1.09
N ALA A 85 -2.94 -2.65 2.04
CA ALA A 85 -1.90 -1.80 2.59
C ALA A 85 -1.09 -2.57 3.65
N LEU A 86 0.16 -2.91 3.32
CA LEU A 86 0.95 -3.89 4.09
C LEU A 86 1.89 -3.24 5.10
N LEU A 87 2.58 -2.17 4.70
CA LEU A 87 3.56 -1.51 5.56
C LEU A 87 3.78 -0.05 5.12
N ILE A 88 3.92 0.84 6.09
CA ILE A 88 4.38 2.22 5.89
C ILE A 88 5.62 2.49 6.74
N TYR A 89 6.56 3.25 6.15
CA TYR A 89 7.76 3.71 6.82
C TYR A 89 8.24 5.05 6.29
N GLY A 90 8.89 5.83 7.15
CA GLY A 90 9.45 7.14 6.82
C GLY A 90 10.62 7.03 5.87
N LYS A 91 10.85 8.10 5.08
CA LYS A 91 11.98 8.19 4.14
C LYS A 91 13.33 7.90 4.81
N ASN A 92 13.49 8.32 6.06
CA ASN A 92 14.73 8.26 6.82
C ASN A 92 14.88 6.98 7.67
N GLU A 93 13.83 6.17 7.81
CA GLU A 93 13.90 4.94 8.60
C GLU A 93 14.62 3.83 7.82
N GLN A 94 14.24 3.63 6.56
CA GLN A 94 14.85 2.64 5.68
C GLN A 94 14.56 2.97 4.21
N VAL A 95 15.45 2.58 3.30
CA VAL A 95 15.24 2.77 1.84
C VAL A 95 14.33 1.68 1.28
N ASN A 96 14.57 0.44 1.71
CA ASN A 96 13.86 -0.77 1.31
C ASN A 96 13.50 -1.59 2.58
N PRO A 97 12.48 -2.47 2.51
CA PRO A 97 12.23 -3.43 3.58
C PRO A 97 13.45 -4.33 3.83
N THR A 98 13.68 -4.68 5.09
CA THR A 98 14.74 -5.64 5.48
C THR A 98 14.44 -7.04 4.92
N PRO A 99 15.42 -7.94 4.75
CA PRO A 99 15.16 -9.29 4.27
C PRO A 99 14.08 -10.04 5.07
N GLU A 100 14.06 -9.87 6.38
CA GLU A 100 13.02 -10.44 7.26
C GLU A 100 11.64 -9.85 6.99
N GLN A 101 11.55 -8.53 6.82
CA GLN A 101 10.29 -7.87 6.44
C GLN A 101 9.83 -8.34 5.07
N GLN A 102 10.75 -8.47 4.10
CA GLN A 102 10.43 -8.96 2.76
C GLN A 102 9.82 -10.35 2.82
N LYS A 103 10.47 -11.29 3.53
CA LYS A 103 9.95 -12.65 3.72
C LYS A 103 8.55 -12.64 4.33
N LYS A 104 8.36 -11.94 5.46
CA LYS A 104 7.05 -11.85 6.13
C LYS A 104 5.96 -11.25 5.23
N LEU A 105 6.31 -10.26 4.41
CA LEU A 105 5.38 -9.63 3.48
C LEU A 105 5.03 -10.57 2.32
N CYS A 106 5.99 -11.33 1.78
CA CYS A 106 5.73 -12.34 0.75
C CYS A 106 4.83 -13.45 1.27
N ASP A 107 5.12 -14.00 2.45
CA ASP A 107 4.31 -15.03 3.11
C ASP A 107 2.87 -14.54 3.33
N LEU A 108 2.71 -13.27 3.73
CA LEU A 108 1.40 -12.64 3.89
C LEU A 108 0.65 -12.54 2.55
N VAL A 109 1.31 -12.10 1.48
CA VAL A 109 0.68 -11.97 0.15
C VAL A 109 0.26 -13.33 -0.42
N GLU A 110 1.06 -14.38 -0.19
CA GLU A 110 0.69 -15.75 -0.59
C GLU A 110 -0.62 -16.17 0.08
N ARG A 111 -0.73 -15.96 1.40
CA ARG A 111 -1.97 -16.22 2.15
C ARG A 111 -3.15 -15.39 1.63
N LEU A 112 -2.94 -14.09 1.37
CA LEU A 112 -3.97 -13.21 0.81
C LEU A 112 -4.40 -13.60 -0.61
N THR A 113 -3.58 -14.36 -1.34
CA THR A 113 -3.93 -14.85 -2.68
C THR A 113 -4.77 -16.13 -2.59
N GLN A 114 -4.48 -16.97 -1.59
CA GLN A 114 -5.21 -18.21 -1.32
C GLN A 114 -6.56 -17.98 -0.64
N ASP A 115 -6.69 -16.94 0.21
CA ASP A 115 -7.95 -16.63 0.89
C ASP A 115 -8.92 -15.79 0.03
N PRO A 116 -10.19 -16.21 -0.14
CA PRO A 116 -11.22 -15.33 -0.68
C PRO A 116 -11.43 -14.13 0.27
N PRO A 117 -11.74 -12.92 -0.25
CA PRO A 117 -12.08 -11.81 0.63
C PRO A 117 -13.30 -12.18 1.46
N ARG A 118 -13.16 -12.17 2.79
CA ARG A 118 -14.32 -12.29 3.68
C ARG A 118 -15.10 -10.98 3.58
N ASN A 119 -16.17 -10.95 2.79
CA ASN A 119 -17.16 -9.89 2.87
C ASN A 119 -17.78 -9.93 4.28
N ARG A 120 -17.64 -8.84 5.03
CA ARG A 120 -18.47 -8.55 6.20
C ARG A 120 -19.49 -7.50 5.81
#